data_AF-A0A967S7T9-F1
#
_entry.id   AF-A0A967S7T9-F1
#
_cell.length_a   1.000
_cell.length_b   1.000
_cell.length_c   1.000
_cell.angle_alpha   90.00
_cell.angle_beta   90.00
_cell.angle_gamma   90.00
#
_symmetry.space_group_name_H-M   'P 1'
#
loop_
_entity.id
_entity.type
_entity.pdbx_description
1 polymer ?
#
loop_
_entity_poly.entity_id
_entity_poly.type
_entity_poly.pdbx_seq_one_letter_code
_entity_poly.pdbx_strand_id
1 'polypeptide(L)' 'MIPPREKHPAIFETFAALGPGESFVLVNDHDPKPLRYQFEAEHTGEYGWRYLESGPVVWRVELSRRAG' A
#
# COMPACT_ATOMS: atom_id res chain seq x y z
N MET A 1 15.61 8.83 -10.79
CA MET A 1 14.88 9.47 -9.67
C MET A 1 13.46 9.69 -10.16
N ILE A 2 12.49 8.91 -9.67
CA ILE A 2 11.07 9.07 -10.04
C ILE A 2 10.51 10.25 -9.23
N PRO A 3 9.88 11.26 -9.85
CA PRO A 3 9.34 12.42 -9.13
C PRO A 3 8.32 12.02 -8.05
N PRO A 4 8.18 12.79 -6.94
CA PRO A 4 7.29 12.47 -5.83
C PRO A 4 5.79 12.33 -6.19
N ARG A 5 5.39 12.80 -7.38
CA ARG A 5 3.99 12.86 -7.83
C ARG A 5 3.52 11.61 -8.58
N GLU A 6 4.41 10.65 -8.86
CA GLU A 6 4.09 9.45 -9.67
C GLU A 6 3.96 8.15 -8.86
N LYS A 7 4.27 8.17 -7.56
CA LYS A 7 4.27 6.94 -6.75
C LYS A 7 2.86 6.42 -6.45
N HIS A 8 1.88 7.29 -6.18
CA HIS A 8 0.53 6.84 -5.83
C HIS A 8 -0.15 6.11 -7.00
N PRO A 9 -0.19 6.65 -8.24
CA PRO A 9 -0.78 5.94 -9.38
C PRO A 9 -0.24 4.52 -9.54
N ALA A 10 1.09 4.35 -9.49
CA ALA A 10 1.71 3.03 -9.64
C ALA A 10 1.32 2.04 -8.52
N ILE A 11 1.14 2.51 -7.28
CA ILE A 11 0.71 1.68 -6.15
C ILE A 11 -0.75 1.23 -6.36
N PHE A 12 -1.63 2.14 -6.77
CA PHE A 12 -3.04 1.81 -7.04
C PHE A 12 -3.19 0.89 -8.25
N GLU A 13 -2.42 1.11 -9.31
CA GLU A 13 -2.35 0.21 -10.47
C GLU A 13 -1.86 -1.18 -10.09
N THR A 14 -0.80 -1.26 -9.28
CA THR A 14 -0.28 -2.53 -8.76
C THR A 14 -1.34 -3.24 -7.92
N PHE A 15 -2.03 -2.52 -7.02
CA PHE A 15 -3.11 -3.08 -6.21
C PHE A 15 -4.28 -3.59 -7.06
N ALA A 16 -4.70 -2.82 -8.07
CA ALA A 16 -5.78 -3.20 -8.98
C ALA A 16 -5.46 -4.47 -9.78
N ALA A 17 -4.18 -4.71 -10.07
CA ALA A 17 -3.69 -5.89 -10.76
C ALA A 17 -3.61 -7.15 -9.87
N LEU A 18 -3.69 -7.02 -8.54
CA LEU A 18 -3.64 -8.17 -7.63
C LEU A 18 -4.88 -9.07 -7.78
N GLY A 19 -4.66 -10.38 -7.77
CA GLY A 19 -5.69 -11.37 -7.54
C GLY A 19 -6.16 -11.41 -6.08
N PRO A 20 -7.31 -12.06 -5.80
CA PRO A 20 -7.79 -12.30 -4.44
C PRO A 20 -6.74 -13.04 -3.59
N GLY A 21 -6.36 -12.49 -2.44
CA GLY A 21 -5.35 -13.05 -1.54
C GLY A 21 -3.90 -12.70 -1.91
N GLU A 22 -3.66 -12.07 -3.06
CA GLU A 22 -2.32 -11.61 -3.42
C GLU A 22 -1.94 -10.31 -2.69
N SER A 23 -0.65 -10.04 -2.62
CA SER A 23 -0.10 -8.88 -1.91
C SER A 23 1.24 -8.43 -2.48
N PHE A 24 1.63 -7.20 -2.14
CA PHE A 24 2.99 -6.70 -2.33
C PHE A 24 3.44 -5.91 -1.09
N VAL A 25 4.75 -5.68 -1.00
CA VAL A 25 5.35 -4.90 0.09
C VAL A 25 5.69 -3.49 -0.38
N LEU A 26 5.03 -2.50 0.22
CA LEU A 26 5.40 -1.10 0.12
C LEU A 26 6.57 -0.82 1.07
N VAL A 27 7.65 -0.23 0.54
CA VAL A 27 8.81 0.21 1.31
C VAL A 27 8.93 1.72 1.19
N ASN A 28 8.97 2.42 2.32
CA ASN A 28 8.98 3.88 2.37
C ASN A 28 9.93 4.38 3.47
N ASP A 29 10.46 5.60 3.33
CA ASP A 29 11.34 6.26 4.30
C ASP A 29 10.57 6.93 5.46
N HIS A 30 9.24 6.94 5.39
CA HIS A 30 8.33 7.44 6.41
C HIS A 30 7.04 6.60 6.46
N ASP A 31 6.27 6.77 7.54
CA ASP A 31 4.99 6.08 7.72
C ASP A 31 3.99 6.44 6.60
N PRO A 32 3.53 5.48 5.78
CA PRO A 32 2.61 5.73 4.67
C PRO A 32 1.14 5.91 5.11
N LYS A 33 0.90 6.56 6.26
CA LYS A 33 -0.43 6.87 6.82
C LYS A 33 -1.38 7.55 5.83
N PRO A 34 -0.96 8.61 5.09
CA PRO A 34 -1.85 9.27 4.14
C PRO A 34 -2.38 8.32 3.05
N LEU A 35 -1.51 7.44 2.55
CA LEU A 35 -1.88 6.43 1.56
C LEU A 35 -2.86 5.41 2.15
N ARG A 36 -2.65 4.97 3.40
CA ARG A 36 -3.61 4.09 4.11
C ARG A 36 -5.00 4.71 4.16
N TYR A 37 -5.09 6.00 4.48
CA TYR A 37 -6.40 6.69 4.53
C TYR A 37 -7.05 6.77 3.17
N GLN A 38 -6.27 6.91 2.09
CA GLN A 38 -6.80 6.88 0.73
C GLN A 38 -7.37 5.49 0.38
N PHE A 39 -6.66 4.40 0.73
CA PHE A 39 -7.18 3.04 0.59
C PHE A 39 -8.46 2.80 1.41
N GLU A 40 -8.52 3.32 2.64
CA GLU A 40 -9.73 3.21 3.47
C GLU A 40 -10.94 3.90 2.82
N ALA A 41 -10.73 5.05 2.19
CA ALA A 41 -11.79 5.82 1.54
C ALA A 41 -12.22 5.22 0.18
N GLU A 42 -11.29 4.68 -0.61
CA GLU A 42 -11.55 4.25 -2.00
C GLU A 42 -11.78 2.73 -2.14
N HIS A 43 -11.28 1.92 -1.21
CA HIS A 43 -11.28 0.45 -1.29
C HIS A 43 -11.77 -0.20 0.02
N THR A 44 -12.69 0.44 0.73
CA THR A 44 -13.19 -0.03 2.03
C THR A 44 -13.57 -1.52 1.98
N GLY A 45 -12.95 -2.32 2.84
CA GLY A 45 -13.24 -3.75 2.95
C GLY A 45 -12.56 -4.63 1.89
N GLU A 46 -11.90 -4.08 0.89
CA GLU A 46 -11.24 -4.83 -0.20
C GLU A 46 -9.74 -5.02 0.00
N TYR A 47 -9.12 -4.24 0.90
CA TYR A 47 -7.68 -4.26 1.13
C TYR A 47 -7.29 -4.76 2.53
N GLY A 48 -6.14 -5.41 2.64
CA GLY A 48 -5.44 -5.68 3.88
C GLY A 48 -4.22 -4.78 4.03
N TRP A 49 -3.95 -4.33 5.25
CA TRP A 49 -2.83 -3.44 5.56
C TRP A 49 -2.11 -3.95 6.80
N ARG A 50 -0.91 -4.51 6.62
CA ARG A 50 -0.11 -5.05 7.73
C ARG A 50 1.27 -4.40 7.76
N TYR A 51 1.61 -3.74 8.86
CA TYR A 51 2.99 -3.30 9.07
C TYR A 51 3.89 -4.51 9.29
N LEU A 52 4.93 -4.61 8.47
CA LEU A 52 6.04 -5.56 8.63
C LEU A 52 7.21 -4.88 9.38
N GLU A 53 7.36 -3.56 9.21
CA GLU A 53 8.35 -2.74 9.89
C GLU A 53 7.84 -1.31 10.07
N SER A 54 8.06 -0.74 11.25
CA SER A 54 7.49 0.55 11.66
C SER A 54 8.55 1.59 12.02
N GLY A 55 9.56 1.76 11.15
CA GLY A 55 10.58 2.80 11.31
C GLY A 55 11.57 2.55 12.45
N PRO A 56 12.43 3.56 12.77
CA PRO A 56 12.41 4.92 12.22
C PRO A 56 13.12 5.07 10.87
N VAL A 57 13.90 4.08 10.44
CA VAL A 57 14.73 4.17 9.22
C VAL A 57 13.98 3.71 7.97
N VAL A 58 13.17 2.67 8.09
CA VAL A 58 12.36 2.15 6.98
C VAL A 58 10.99 1.71 7.48
N TRP A 59 10.00 1.92 6.64
CA TRP A 59 8.62 1.49 6.87
C TRP A 59 8.26 0.47 5.81
N ARG A 60 7.86 -0.72 6.24
CA ARG A 60 7.45 -1.80 5.35
C ARG A 60 6.01 -2.19 5.66
N VAL A 61 5.17 -2.13 4.65
CA VAL A 61 3.75 -2.50 4.77
C VAL A 61 3.45 -3.53 3.72
N GLU A 62 2.87 -4.65 4.13
CA GLU A 62 2.19 -5.55 3.21
C GLU A 62 0.80 -5.00 2.90
N LEU A 63 0.57 -4.71 1.63
CA LEU A 63 -0.73 -4.35 1.08
C LEU A 63 -1.27 -5.56 0.32
N SER A 64 -2.43 -6.07 0.73
CA SER A 64 -3.05 -7.26 0.14
C SER A 64 -4.43 -6.96 -0.41
N ARG A 65 -4.86 -7.69 -1.45
CA ARG A 65 -6.26 -7.71 -1.88
C ARG A 65 -6.99 -8.81 -1.12
N ARG A 66 -8.09 -8.50 -0.43
CA ARG A 66 -8.86 -9.50 0.30
C ARG A 66 -9.50 -10.48 -0.68
N ALA A 67 -9.52 -11.76 -0.31
CA ALA A 67 -10.41 -12.71 -0.94
C ALA A 67 -11.84 -12.41 -0.49
N GLY A 68 -12.72 -12.14 -1.44
CA GLY A 68 -14.16 -12.02 -1.20
C GLY A 68 -14.77 -13.34 -0.73
#